data_AF-A0A9P8JNC9-F1
#
_entry.id   AF-A0A9P8JNC9-F1
#
_cell.length_a   1.000
_cell.length_b   1.000
_cell.length_c   1.000
_cell.angle_alpha   90.00
_cell.angle_beta   90.00
_cell.angle_gamma   90.00
#
_symmetry.space_group_name_H-M   'P 1'
#
loop_
_entity.id
_entity.type
_entity.pdbx_description
1 polymer ?
#
loop_
_entity_poly.entity_id
_entity_poly.type
_entity_poly.pdbx_seq_one_letter_code
_entity_poly.pdbx_strand_id
1 'polypeptide(L)'
;MVFFRSATRAVRPAAASLRASPLAGASLSSPLRSTGAIRSLSATSRQNGKVLMVLYDGFEHAKEEPQLLGTTENELGLRKWIEDQGHELVTTSDKEGENSTFDKHLVDAEVIITTPFHPGYLTKERLAKAKNLKIAVTAGIGSDHVDLDAANQTNGGITVAEVTGSNVVSVAEHVVMTMLVLVRNFVPAHEQIAAGDWNVAAVAKNEYDLENKVVGTVAVGRIGERVLRRLKAFDCKELLYYDYQPLSAEKEAEIGCRRVENLEEMLAQCDVVTINAPLHEKTRGLFNKELISKMKK
;
A
#
# COMPACT_ATOMS: atom_id res chain seq x y z
N MET A 1 -19.63 47.89 -0.52
CA MET A 1 -20.27 48.69 -1.59
C MET A 1 -20.75 47.72 -2.66
N VAL A 2 -22.08 47.56 -2.73
CA VAL A 2 -22.93 47.08 -3.84
C VAL A 2 -22.62 45.73 -4.56
N PHE A 3 -23.54 44.80 -4.33
CA PHE A 3 -23.87 43.58 -5.09
C PHE A 3 -24.28 43.87 -6.55
N PHE A 4 -24.06 42.92 -7.46
CA PHE A 4 -25.03 42.66 -8.53
C PHE A 4 -25.29 41.16 -8.72
N ARG A 5 -26.49 40.74 -8.31
CA ARG A 5 -27.19 39.57 -8.82
C ARG A 5 -27.80 39.93 -10.16
N SER A 6 -27.82 39.00 -11.11
CA SER A 6 -28.91 38.91 -12.07
C SER A 6 -29.31 37.46 -12.25
N ALA A 7 -30.61 37.22 -12.12
CA ALA A 7 -31.30 35.96 -12.29
C ALA A 7 -32.38 36.13 -13.36
N THR A 8 -32.96 35.00 -13.78
CA THR A 8 -34.15 34.80 -14.62
C THR A 8 -33.84 34.64 -16.13
N ARG A 9 -34.47 33.71 -16.89
CA ARG A 9 -35.60 32.80 -16.63
C ARG A 9 -35.74 31.73 -17.75
N ALA A 10 -36.37 30.60 -17.39
CA ALA A 10 -37.35 29.78 -18.15
C ALA A 10 -36.88 28.88 -19.34
N VAL A 11 -36.96 27.52 -19.29
CA VAL A 11 -38.15 26.59 -19.38
C VAL A 11 -38.63 26.49 -20.85
N ARG A 12 -38.76 25.36 -21.59
CA ARG A 12 -38.92 23.89 -21.34
C ARG A 12 -38.89 23.10 -22.71
N PRO A 13 -39.40 21.85 -22.86
CA PRO A 13 -38.62 20.62 -23.16
C PRO A 13 -38.86 20.02 -24.56
N ALA A 14 -38.16 18.94 -24.91
CA ALA A 14 -38.67 17.93 -25.85
C ALA A 14 -38.07 16.54 -25.56
N ALA A 15 -38.95 15.62 -25.17
CA ALA A 15 -38.68 14.19 -25.12
C ALA A 15 -38.79 13.59 -26.52
N ALA A 16 -37.91 12.67 -26.88
CA ALA A 16 -38.11 11.76 -28.00
C ALA A 16 -37.79 10.34 -27.54
N SER A 17 -38.84 9.61 -27.21
CA SER A 17 -38.87 8.16 -27.12
C SER A 17 -38.70 7.56 -28.52
N LEU A 18 -37.78 6.63 -28.71
CA LEU A 18 -37.85 5.69 -29.82
C LEU A 18 -37.95 4.27 -29.28
N ARG A 19 -39.10 3.68 -29.60
CA ARG A 19 -39.51 2.32 -29.32
C ARG A 19 -38.61 1.32 -30.04
N ALA A 20 -38.41 0.19 -29.36
CA ALA A 20 -38.01 -1.08 -29.93
C ALA A 20 -39.01 -1.59 -30.99
N SER A 21 -38.52 -2.33 -31.97
CA SER A 21 -39.29 -3.37 -32.65
C SER A 21 -38.36 -4.50 -33.10
N PRO A 22 -38.88 -5.74 -33.19
CA PRO A 22 -38.11 -6.97 -33.06
C PRO A 22 -37.79 -7.59 -34.42
N LEU A 23 -36.66 -8.27 -34.53
CA LEU A 23 -36.43 -9.27 -35.58
C LEU A 23 -36.04 -10.59 -34.93
N ALA A 24 -36.96 -11.53 -35.08
CA ALA A 24 -36.80 -12.94 -34.78
C ALA A 24 -36.00 -13.64 -35.88
N GLY A 25 -35.33 -14.74 -35.49
CA GLY A 25 -34.99 -15.82 -36.40
C GLY A 25 -33.49 -16.05 -36.60
N ALA A 26 -32.93 -16.99 -35.85
CA ALA A 26 -32.47 -18.27 -36.40
C ALA A 26 -31.64 -19.01 -35.35
N SER A 27 -32.20 -20.11 -34.84
CA SER A 27 -31.52 -21.11 -34.05
C SER A 27 -30.53 -21.91 -34.92
N LEU A 28 -29.26 -21.95 -34.53
CA LEU A 28 -28.34 -23.01 -34.93
C LEU A 28 -27.66 -23.54 -33.66
N SER A 29 -28.18 -24.67 -33.20
CA SER A 29 -27.62 -25.49 -32.14
C SER A 29 -26.35 -26.20 -32.63
N SER A 30 -25.24 -26.01 -31.93
CA SER A 30 -24.08 -26.90 -31.96
C SER A 30 -23.59 -27.13 -30.51
N PRO A 31 -23.46 -28.37 -30.03
CA PRO A 31 -23.04 -28.63 -28.66
C PRO A 31 -21.51 -28.62 -28.58
N LEU A 32 -20.93 -27.47 -28.25
CA LEU A 32 -19.56 -27.42 -27.73
C LEU A 32 -19.59 -27.92 -26.28
N ARG A 33 -19.11 -29.15 -26.07
CA ARG A 33 -18.77 -29.68 -24.75
C ARG A 33 -17.66 -28.81 -24.15
N SER A 34 -18.08 -27.79 -23.40
CA SER A 34 -17.23 -27.12 -22.41
C SER A 34 -17.18 -28.02 -21.18
N THR A 35 -16.12 -28.81 -21.04
CA THR A 35 -15.73 -29.36 -19.74
C THR A 35 -15.11 -28.25 -18.91
N GLY A 36 -15.93 -27.28 -18.53
CA GLY A 36 -15.61 -26.35 -17.46
C GLY A 36 -15.70 -27.12 -16.15
N ALA A 37 -14.56 -27.59 -15.65
CA ALA A 37 -14.46 -28.02 -14.27
C ALA A 37 -14.72 -26.80 -13.38
N ILE A 38 -15.99 -26.58 -13.04
CA ILE A 38 -16.38 -25.70 -11.94
C ILE A 38 -15.75 -26.33 -10.71
N ARG A 39 -14.63 -25.76 -10.24
CA ARG A 39 -14.16 -26.05 -8.89
C ARG A 39 -15.24 -25.53 -7.95
N SER A 40 -16.14 -26.41 -7.51
CA SER A 40 -17.00 -26.10 -6.38
C SER A 40 -16.07 -25.96 -5.17
N LEU A 41 -15.92 -24.74 -4.66
CA LEU A 41 -15.39 -24.53 -3.31
C LEU A 41 -16.44 -25.08 -2.35
N SER A 42 -16.42 -26.39 -2.11
CA SER A 42 -17.15 -26.95 -0.98
C SER A 42 -16.41 -26.53 0.28
N ALA A 43 -16.73 -25.35 0.79
CA ALA A 43 -16.42 -25.01 2.17
C ALA A 43 -17.33 -25.87 3.06
N THR A 44 -16.95 -27.12 3.30
CA THR A 44 -17.38 -27.79 4.53
C THR A 44 -16.78 -26.96 5.65
N SER A 45 -17.61 -26.22 6.40
CA SER A 45 -17.13 -25.46 7.55
C SER A 45 -16.46 -26.46 8.50
N ARG A 46 -15.13 -26.48 8.55
CA ARG A 46 -14.46 -27.08 9.69
C ARG A 46 -14.79 -26.17 10.86
N GLN A 47 -15.61 -26.71 11.76
CA GLN A 47 -15.77 -26.13 13.09
C GLN A 47 -14.39 -26.27 13.76
N ASN A 48 -13.84 -25.17 14.30
CA ASN A 48 -12.55 -25.10 15.04
C ASN A 48 -11.25 -24.89 14.23
N GLY A 49 -11.17 -23.85 13.37
CA GLY A 49 -9.89 -23.35 12.85
C GLY A 49 -9.15 -22.45 13.85
N LYS A 50 -7.82 -22.37 13.77
CA LYS A 50 -6.97 -21.51 14.60
C LYS A 50 -6.43 -20.33 13.79
N VAL A 51 -6.72 -19.11 14.26
CA VAL A 51 -6.20 -17.86 13.73
C VAL A 51 -5.15 -17.32 14.70
N LEU A 52 -3.95 -17.11 14.21
CA LEU A 52 -2.86 -16.45 14.93
C LEU A 52 -2.65 -15.06 14.36
N MET A 53 -2.67 -14.04 15.20
CA MET A 53 -2.54 -12.64 14.80
C MET A 53 -1.34 -11.98 15.49
N VAL A 54 -0.45 -11.40 14.69
CA VAL A 54 0.73 -10.66 15.15
C VAL A 54 0.56 -9.19 14.85
N LEU A 55 0.41 -8.38 15.90
CA LEU A 55 0.16 -6.93 15.86
C LEU A 55 1.10 -6.21 16.84
N TYR A 56 1.17 -4.88 16.78
CA TYR A 56 1.87 -4.08 17.79
C TYR A 56 0.99 -3.87 19.03
N ASP A 57 1.61 -3.70 20.19
CA ASP A 57 0.89 -3.31 21.40
C ASP A 57 0.53 -1.83 21.36
N GLY A 58 -0.73 -1.50 21.68
CA GLY A 58 -1.17 -0.12 21.83
C GLY A 58 -1.12 0.38 23.27
N PHE A 59 -1.02 -0.52 24.25
CA PHE A 59 -0.98 -0.20 25.68
C PHE A 59 -2.18 0.67 26.10
N GLU A 60 -1.96 1.71 26.91
CA GLU A 60 -3.01 2.64 27.31
C GLU A 60 -3.59 3.42 26.11
N HIS A 61 -2.79 3.65 25.06
CA HIS A 61 -3.23 4.42 23.90
C HIS A 61 -4.33 3.71 23.11
N ALA A 62 -4.33 2.37 23.05
CA ALA A 62 -5.42 1.62 22.42
C ALA A 62 -6.76 1.76 23.15
N LYS A 63 -6.72 2.06 24.46
CA LYS A 63 -7.92 2.33 25.26
C LYS A 63 -8.39 3.78 25.08
N GLU A 64 -7.45 4.71 24.96
CA GLU A 64 -7.73 6.12 24.70
C GLU A 64 -8.30 6.36 23.29
N GLU A 65 -7.78 5.64 22.29
CA GLU A 65 -8.22 5.70 20.89
C GLU A 65 -8.67 4.31 20.39
N PRO A 66 -9.96 3.96 20.54
CA PRO A 66 -10.51 2.67 20.10
C PRO A 66 -10.41 2.43 18.58
N GLN A 67 -10.15 3.47 17.77
CA GLN A 67 -9.90 3.31 16.33
C GLN A 67 -8.48 2.83 16.00
N LEU A 68 -7.60 2.65 17.00
CA LEU A 68 -6.34 1.92 16.85
C LEU A 68 -6.59 0.41 16.69
N LEU A 69 -7.29 0.03 15.62
CA LEU A 69 -7.71 -1.33 15.32
C LEU A 69 -6.52 -2.28 15.13
N GLY A 70 -5.38 -1.78 14.65
CA GLY A 70 -4.17 -2.56 14.36
C GLY A 70 -3.36 -3.01 15.57
N THR A 71 -3.93 -2.93 16.78
CA THR A 71 -3.26 -3.24 18.06
C THR A 71 -3.66 -4.61 18.60
N THR A 72 -2.84 -5.17 19.49
CA THR A 72 -3.15 -6.42 20.20
C THR A 72 -4.40 -6.31 21.08
N GLU A 73 -4.73 -5.12 21.58
CA GLU A 73 -5.91 -4.88 22.41
C GLU A 73 -7.22 -4.81 21.60
N ASN A 74 -7.19 -4.21 20.40
CA ASN A 74 -8.38 -4.00 19.57
C ASN A 74 -8.55 -5.06 18.46
N GLU A 75 -7.52 -5.85 18.16
CA GLU A 75 -7.60 -7.09 17.41
C GLU A 75 -8.27 -6.98 16.03
N LEU A 76 -8.07 -5.84 15.35
CA LEU A 76 -8.72 -5.47 14.09
C LEU A 76 -10.26 -5.48 14.15
N GLY A 77 -10.84 -5.51 15.36
CA GLY A 77 -12.28 -5.71 15.58
C GLY A 77 -12.76 -7.13 15.26
N LEU A 78 -11.87 -8.13 15.20
CA LEU A 78 -12.19 -9.45 14.64
C LEU A 78 -12.56 -10.51 15.68
N ARG A 79 -12.18 -10.37 16.96
CA ARG A 79 -12.35 -11.45 17.96
C ARG A 79 -13.77 -12.01 18.00
N LYS A 80 -14.77 -11.15 18.22
CA LYS A 80 -16.17 -11.58 18.28
C LYS A 80 -16.60 -12.30 17.01
N TRP A 81 -16.25 -11.77 15.84
CA TRP A 81 -16.62 -12.37 14.56
C TRP A 81 -15.97 -13.74 14.33
N ILE A 82 -14.72 -13.93 14.76
CA ILE A 82 -14.01 -15.21 14.69
C ILE A 82 -14.61 -16.23 15.67
N GLU A 83 -14.81 -15.84 16.92
CA GLU A 83 -15.32 -16.74 17.98
C GLU A 83 -16.78 -17.14 17.75
N ASP A 84 -17.63 -16.24 17.25
CA ASP A 84 -19.04 -16.54 16.91
C ASP A 84 -19.16 -17.63 15.81
N GLN A 85 -18.09 -17.87 15.04
CA GLN A 85 -18.00 -18.94 14.03
C GLN A 85 -17.36 -20.23 14.56
N GLY A 86 -17.01 -20.28 15.84
CA GLY A 86 -16.37 -21.43 16.47
C GLY A 86 -14.89 -21.57 16.09
N HIS A 87 -14.18 -20.46 15.89
CA HIS A 87 -12.73 -20.46 15.64
C HIS A 87 -11.97 -19.87 16.84
N GLU A 88 -10.72 -20.29 17.02
CA GLU A 88 -9.82 -19.75 18.04
C GLU A 88 -9.05 -18.55 17.48
N LEU A 89 -9.00 -17.45 18.24
CA LEU A 89 -8.10 -16.32 17.96
C LEU A 89 -7.04 -16.20 19.06
N VAL A 90 -5.77 -16.35 18.66
CA VAL A 90 -4.60 -16.00 19.47
C VAL A 90 -3.98 -14.74 18.90
N THR A 91 -3.82 -13.72 19.73
CA THR A 91 -3.18 -12.44 19.35
C THR A 91 -1.92 -12.24 20.18
N THR A 92 -0.86 -11.74 19.55
CA THR A 92 0.41 -11.46 20.24
C THR A 92 1.23 -10.37 19.56
N SER A 93 2.05 -9.66 20.34
CA SER A 93 3.15 -8.83 19.86
C SER A 93 4.51 -9.51 20.03
N ASP A 94 4.58 -10.60 20.79
CA ASP A 94 5.78 -11.37 21.08
C ASP A 94 6.12 -12.30 19.91
N LYS A 95 7.03 -11.80 19.06
CA LYS A 95 7.34 -12.37 17.74
C LYS A 95 8.80 -12.73 17.52
N GLU A 96 9.67 -12.52 18.51
CA GLU A 96 11.12 -12.68 18.37
C GLU A 96 11.68 -13.71 19.35
N GLY A 97 12.61 -14.54 18.87
CA GLY A 97 13.25 -15.60 19.66
C GLY A 97 12.50 -16.94 19.65
N GLU A 98 13.22 -18.03 19.88
CA GLU A 98 12.73 -19.41 19.70
C GLU A 98 11.54 -19.79 20.59
N ASN A 99 11.32 -19.06 21.69
CA ASN A 99 10.24 -19.29 22.64
C ASN A 99 9.16 -18.20 22.59
N SER A 100 9.15 -17.38 21.55
CA SER A 100 8.12 -16.37 21.36
C SER A 100 6.73 -17.00 21.29
N THR A 101 5.72 -16.24 21.70
CA THR A 101 4.32 -16.63 21.56
C THR A 101 3.98 -16.91 20.09
N PHE A 102 4.54 -16.12 19.17
CA PHE A 102 4.42 -16.39 17.74
C PHE A 102 4.96 -17.78 17.35
N ASP A 103 6.19 -18.14 17.74
CA ASP A 103 6.81 -19.43 17.42
C ASP A 103 6.08 -20.62 18.06
N LYS A 104 5.47 -20.43 19.24
CA LYS A 104 4.67 -21.45 19.91
C LYS A 104 3.37 -21.76 19.19
N HIS A 105 2.69 -20.74 18.67
CA HIS A 105 1.34 -20.89 18.10
C HIS A 105 1.33 -21.02 16.57
N LEU A 106 2.41 -20.70 15.86
CA LEU A 106 2.45 -20.82 14.40
C LEU A 106 2.44 -22.28 13.92
N VAL A 107 2.81 -23.24 14.77
CA VAL A 107 2.99 -24.65 14.41
C VAL A 107 1.69 -25.32 13.99
N ASP A 108 0.56 -24.86 14.53
CA ASP A 108 -0.78 -25.41 14.35
C ASP A 108 -1.81 -24.38 13.85
N ALA A 109 -1.41 -23.12 13.63
CA ALA A 109 -2.27 -22.08 13.05
C ALA A 109 -2.66 -22.41 11.59
N GLU A 110 -3.94 -22.24 11.26
CA GLU A 110 -4.46 -22.38 9.89
C GLU A 110 -4.40 -21.04 9.12
N VAL A 111 -4.63 -19.95 9.86
CA VAL A 111 -4.54 -18.57 9.38
C VAL A 111 -3.50 -17.84 10.23
N ILE A 112 -2.56 -17.16 9.58
CA ILE A 112 -1.66 -16.22 10.24
C ILE A 112 -1.94 -14.82 9.69
N ILE A 113 -2.31 -13.89 10.56
CA ILE A 113 -2.45 -12.46 10.25
C ILE A 113 -1.22 -11.74 10.80
N THR A 114 -0.57 -10.93 9.97
CA THR A 114 0.59 -10.11 10.34
C THR A 114 0.37 -8.67 9.92
N THR A 115 1.11 -7.73 10.48
CA THR A 115 1.10 -6.33 10.02
C THR A 115 2.51 -5.82 9.71
N PRO A 116 2.74 -5.06 8.62
CA PRO A 116 4.08 -4.57 8.28
C PRO A 116 4.66 -3.61 9.32
N PHE A 117 3.81 -2.99 10.15
CA PHE A 117 4.23 -2.06 11.20
C PHE A 117 4.90 -2.79 12.39
N HIS A 118 4.63 -4.09 12.55
CA HIS A 118 5.27 -4.97 13.55
C HIS A 118 5.35 -6.40 12.99
N PRO A 119 6.24 -6.65 12.02
CA PRO A 119 6.15 -7.82 11.16
C PRO A 119 6.57 -9.09 11.90
N GLY A 120 5.63 -10.03 12.03
CA GLY A 120 5.93 -11.42 12.37
C GLY A 120 6.59 -12.11 11.18
N TYR A 121 7.92 -12.12 11.13
CA TYR A 121 8.66 -12.66 10.00
C TYR A 121 8.37 -14.15 9.80
N LEU A 122 7.71 -14.50 8.69
CA LEU A 122 7.45 -15.88 8.28
C LEU A 122 8.62 -16.37 7.43
N THR A 123 9.73 -16.66 8.11
CA THR A 123 10.94 -17.20 7.47
C THR A 123 10.70 -18.63 6.98
N LYS A 124 11.60 -19.12 6.12
CA LYS A 124 11.62 -20.52 5.67
C LYS A 124 11.56 -21.51 6.84
N GLU A 125 12.29 -21.26 7.93
CA GLU A 125 12.35 -22.12 9.11
C GLU A 125 11.01 -22.14 9.86
N ARG A 126 10.34 -20.99 9.97
CA ARG A 126 9.01 -20.89 10.60
C ARG A 126 7.93 -21.53 9.73
N LEU A 127 7.94 -21.27 8.42
CA LEU A 127 7.03 -21.89 7.46
C LEU A 127 7.16 -23.42 7.46
N ALA A 128 8.39 -23.95 7.58
CA ALA A 128 8.62 -25.38 7.71
C ALA A 128 8.00 -25.99 8.99
N LYS A 129 7.81 -25.20 10.06
CA LYS A 129 7.16 -25.62 11.30
C LYS A 129 5.63 -25.44 11.28
N ALA A 130 5.10 -24.55 10.44
CA ALA A 130 3.68 -24.20 10.35
C ALA A 130 2.85 -25.26 9.59
N LYS A 131 2.58 -26.41 10.22
CA LYS A 131 2.04 -27.60 9.55
C LYS A 131 0.61 -27.46 9.05
N ASN A 132 -0.16 -26.55 9.65
CA ASN A 132 -1.57 -26.35 9.32
C ASN A 132 -1.83 -25.10 8.48
N LEU A 133 -0.80 -24.27 8.26
CA LEU A 133 -0.95 -22.97 7.63
C LEU A 133 -1.48 -23.11 6.20
N LYS A 134 -2.57 -22.42 5.90
CA LYS A 134 -3.18 -22.35 4.57
C LYS A 134 -3.15 -20.96 3.98
N ILE A 135 -3.28 -19.94 4.83
CA ILE A 135 -3.30 -18.54 4.40
C ILE A 135 -2.53 -17.65 5.38
N ALA A 136 -1.65 -16.81 4.83
CA ALA A 136 -1.00 -15.71 5.52
C ALA A 136 -1.61 -14.39 5.01
N VAL A 137 -2.18 -13.59 5.91
CA VAL A 137 -2.81 -12.30 5.60
C VAL A 137 -1.96 -11.17 6.15
N THR A 138 -1.65 -10.19 5.31
CA THR A 138 -1.03 -8.94 5.72
C THR A 138 -2.12 -7.90 5.97
N ALA A 139 -2.31 -7.51 7.22
CA ALA A 139 -3.11 -6.36 7.64
C ALA A 139 -2.36 -5.07 7.32
N GLY A 140 -2.37 -4.72 6.03
CA GLY A 140 -1.57 -3.66 5.43
C GLY A 140 -1.25 -3.99 3.97
N ILE A 141 -0.11 -3.48 3.49
CA ILE A 141 0.41 -3.70 2.13
C ILE A 141 1.92 -3.93 2.24
N GLY A 142 2.45 -4.88 1.46
CA GLY A 142 3.83 -5.34 1.54
C GLY A 142 3.92 -6.62 2.36
N SER A 143 4.15 -7.74 1.67
CA SER A 143 4.28 -9.08 2.28
C SER A 143 5.71 -9.61 2.25
N ASP A 144 6.71 -8.73 2.14
CA ASP A 144 8.13 -9.10 2.07
C ASP A 144 8.72 -9.63 3.37
N HIS A 145 7.99 -9.51 4.49
CA HIS A 145 8.29 -10.22 5.75
C HIS A 145 7.90 -11.70 5.73
N VAL A 146 7.25 -12.17 4.65
CA VAL A 146 7.04 -13.58 4.35
C VAL A 146 8.07 -14.01 3.32
N ASP A 147 8.77 -15.13 3.56
CA ASP A 147 9.55 -15.78 2.52
C ASP A 147 8.59 -16.37 1.47
N LEU A 148 8.30 -15.60 0.42
CA LEU A 148 7.30 -15.94 -0.59
C LEU A 148 7.70 -17.18 -1.41
N ASP A 149 8.99 -17.41 -1.61
CA ASP A 149 9.49 -18.60 -2.31
C ASP A 149 9.28 -19.86 -1.47
N ALA A 150 9.56 -19.78 -0.17
CA ALA A 150 9.23 -20.86 0.77
C ALA A 150 7.71 -21.04 0.91
N ALA A 151 6.92 -19.96 0.93
CA ALA A 151 5.47 -20.02 1.01
C ALA A 151 4.85 -20.78 -0.17
N ASN A 152 5.35 -20.55 -1.39
CA ASN A 152 4.93 -21.29 -2.60
C ASN A 152 5.13 -22.81 -2.51
N GLN A 153 6.09 -23.26 -1.69
CA GLN A 153 6.41 -24.68 -1.51
C GLN A 153 5.76 -25.27 -0.24
N THR A 154 5.38 -24.43 0.70
CA THR A 154 4.83 -24.83 1.99
C THR A 154 3.39 -25.33 1.82
N ASN A 155 3.09 -26.52 2.35
CA ASN A 155 1.74 -27.11 2.38
C ASN A 155 1.03 -27.16 1.01
N GLY A 156 1.78 -27.34 -0.08
CA GLY A 156 1.25 -27.37 -1.45
C GLY A 156 1.06 -25.98 -2.08
N GLY A 157 1.60 -24.93 -1.45
CA GLY A 157 1.46 -23.54 -1.83
C GLY A 157 0.39 -22.86 -0.97
N ILE A 158 0.83 -22.21 0.10
CA ILE A 158 -0.09 -21.40 0.92
C ILE A 158 -0.51 -20.14 0.16
N THR A 159 -1.70 -19.63 0.47
CA THR A 159 -2.11 -18.31 -0.03
C THR A 159 -1.43 -17.22 0.79
N VAL A 160 -0.76 -16.27 0.15
CA VAL A 160 -0.33 -15.03 0.79
C VAL A 160 -1.17 -13.90 0.23
N ALA A 161 -1.87 -13.19 1.09
CA ALA A 161 -2.77 -12.10 0.72
C ALA A 161 -2.48 -10.84 1.54
N GLU A 162 -2.82 -9.70 0.97
CA GLU A 162 -2.71 -8.39 1.61
C GLU A 162 -3.93 -7.55 1.24
N VAL A 163 -4.17 -6.45 1.98
CA VAL A 163 -5.31 -5.56 1.71
C VAL A 163 -4.88 -4.49 0.71
N THR A 164 -4.59 -4.91 -0.51
CA THR A 164 -4.10 -4.05 -1.58
C THR A 164 -5.01 -2.83 -1.80
N GLY A 165 -4.42 -1.64 -1.68
CA GLY A 165 -5.13 -0.36 -1.82
C GLY A 165 -5.60 0.27 -0.51
N SER A 166 -5.57 -0.44 0.62
CA SER A 166 -6.08 0.05 1.91
C SER A 166 -5.44 1.36 2.39
N ASN A 167 -4.13 1.51 2.26
CA ASN A 167 -3.37 2.64 2.82
C ASN A 167 -2.57 3.43 1.77
N VAL A 168 -2.78 3.18 0.48
CA VAL A 168 -1.96 3.79 -0.60
C VAL A 168 -2.11 5.30 -0.71
N VAL A 169 -3.25 5.84 -0.26
CA VAL A 169 -3.50 7.28 -0.16
C VAL A 169 -2.69 7.86 0.99
N SER A 170 -2.75 7.23 2.16
CA SER A 170 -2.02 7.64 3.37
C SER A 170 -0.51 7.66 3.13
N VAL A 171 0.04 6.64 2.48
CA VAL A 171 1.48 6.61 2.14
C VAL A 171 1.83 7.69 1.13
N ALA A 172 1.01 7.93 0.10
CA ALA A 172 1.28 8.99 -0.87
C ALA A 172 1.27 10.39 -0.24
N GLU A 173 0.39 10.64 0.73
CA GLU A 173 0.39 11.88 1.53
C GLU A 173 1.65 12.00 2.37
N HIS A 174 2.05 10.91 3.03
CA HIS A 174 3.26 10.88 3.83
C HIS A 174 4.52 11.12 3.00
N VAL A 175 4.59 10.59 1.77
CA VAL A 175 5.70 10.83 0.85
C VAL A 175 5.82 12.32 0.52
N VAL A 176 4.73 12.98 0.12
CA VAL A 176 4.74 14.42 -0.21
C VAL A 176 5.05 15.27 1.03
N MET A 177 4.51 14.92 2.19
CA MET A 177 4.84 15.56 3.46
C MET A 177 6.34 15.48 3.75
N THR A 178 6.94 14.29 3.68
CA THR A 178 8.36 14.08 3.95
C THR A 178 9.25 14.82 2.95
N MET A 179 8.86 14.85 1.66
CA MET A 179 9.55 15.67 0.66
C MET A 179 9.57 17.15 1.07
N LEU A 180 8.43 17.71 1.46
CA LEU A 180 8.33 19.12 1.88
C LEU A 180 9.12 19.39 3.16
N VAL A 181 9.05 18.49 4.14
CA VAL A 181 9.82 18.61 5.39
C VAL A 181 11.32 18.70 5.11
N LEU A 182 11.83 17.86 4.20
CA LEU A 182 13.25 17.84 3.85
C LEU A 182 13.65 19.07 3.01
N VAL A 183 12.93 19.34 1.91
CA VAL A 183 13.25 20.43 0.98
C VAL A 183 13.13 21.80 1.65
N ARG A 184 12.19 21.96 2.58
CA ARG A 184 11.98 23.21 3.35
C ARG A 184 12.75 23.28 4.67
N ASN A 185 13.64 22.33 4.94
CA ASN A 185 14.49 22.30 6.13
C ASN A 185 13.70 22.45 7.46
N PHE A 186 12.52 21.82 7.55
CA PHE A 186 11.56 22.07 8.63
C PHE A 186 12.05 21.58 10.00
N VAL A 187 12.68 20.40 10.07
CA VAL A 187 13.09 19.78 11.36
C VAL A 187 14.01 20.70 12.18
N PRO A 188 15.18 21.15 11.66
CA PRO A 188 16.05 22.04 12.43
C PRO A 188 15.42 23.42 12.69
N ALA A 189 14.49 23.88 11.84
CA ALA A 189 13.75 25.11 12.08
C ALA A 189 12.77 24.98 13.26
N HIS A 190 12.06 23.86 13.35
CA HIS A 190 11.19 23.56 14.48
C HIS A 190 11.99 23.41 15.79
N GLU A 191 13.09 22.67 15.75
CA GLU A 191 13.98 22.45 16.90
C GLU A 191 14.54 23.77 17.46
N GLN A 192 14.95 24.70 16.58
CA GLN A 192 15.41 26.02 16.98
C GLN A 192 14.36 26.78 17.80
N ILE A 193 13.10 26.80 17.33
CA ILE A 193 12.01 27.48 18.00
C ILE A 193 11.65 26.79 19.32
N ALA A 194 11.62 25.45 19.35
CA ALA A 194 11.35 24.69 20.57
C ALA A 194 12.43 24.91 21.65
N ALA A 195 13.67 25.17 21.25
CA ALA A 195 14.77 25.54 22.14
C ALA A 195 14.71 27.00 22.63
N GLY A 196 13.81 27.82 22.09
CA GLY A 196 13.69 29.25 22.40
C GLY A 196 14.65 30.15 21.63
N ASP A 197 15.31 29.63 20.60
CA ASP A 197 16.24 30.39 19.75
C ASP A 197 15.52 31.10 18.60
N TRP A 198 16.18 32.11 18.02
CA TRP A 198 15.71 32.80 16.81
C TRP A 198 16.86 33.21 15.90
N ASN A 199 17.12 32.42 14.86
CA ASN A 199 18.14 32.68 13.85
C ASN A 199 17.69 32.17 12.48
N VAL A 200 17.05 33.06 11.71
CA VAL A 200 16.52 32.79 10.36
C VAL A 200 17.61 32.29 9.41
N ALA A 201 18.77 32.94 9.41
CA ALA A 201 19.86 32.60 8.48
C ALA A 201 20.41 31.19 8.72
N ALA A 202 20.37 30.69 9.97
CA ALA A 202 20.83 29.35 10.30
C ALA A 202 20.03 28.25 9.60
N VAL A 203 18.76 28.49 9.30
CA VAL A 203 17.85 27.50 8.69
C VAL A 203 17.54 27.80 7.23
N ALA A 204 17.39 29.08 6.87
CA ALA A 204 17.11 29.51 5.50
C ALA A 204 18.25 29.19 4.51
N LYS A 205 19.49 29.02 5.00
CA LYS A 205 20.65 28.65 4.15
C LYS A 205 20.50 27.31 3.42
N ASN A 206 19.55 26.47 3.83
CA ASN A 206 19.26 25.18 3.22
C ASN A 206 17.75 24.95 3.02
N GLU A 207 16.96 26.03 3.01
CA GLU A 207 15.53 25.98 2.73
C GLU A 207 15.30 26.30 1.24
N TYR A 208 14.58 25.43 0.54
CA TYR A 208 14.25 25.59 -0.86
C TYR A 208 12.75 25.42 -1.09
N ASP A 209 12.26 25.94 -2.22
CA ASP A 209 10.93 25.61 -2.71
C ASP A 209 10.95 24.31 -3.51
N LEU A 210 9.85 23.55 -3.46
CA LEU A 210 9.66 22.36 -4.29
C LEU A 210 9.34 22.72 -5.75
N GLU A 211 8.76 23.91 -5.97
CA GLU A 211 8.54 24.48 -7.28
C GLU A 211 9.83 24.43 -8.11
N ASN A 212 9.71 24.13 -9.41
CA ASN A 212 10.81 24.03 -10.35
C ASN A 212 11.88 22.95 -10.03
N LYS A 213 11.64 22.05 -9.06
CA LYS A 213 12.48 20.86 -8.85
C LYS A 213 12.03 19.70 -9.73
N VAL A 214 12.96 18.82 -10.06
CA VAL A 214 12.68 17.54 -10.74
C VAL A 214 12.49 16.46 -9.68
N VAL A 215 11.34 15.78 -9.70
CA VAL A 215 11.00 14.71 -8.74
C VAL A 215 10.83 13.38 -9.48
N GLY A 216 11.57 12.35 -9.05
CA GLY A 216 11.49 11.01 -9.62
C GLY A 216 10.93 9.98 -8.65
N THR A 217 10.00 9.13 -9.10
CA THR A 217 9.57 7.94 -8.35
C THR A 217 10.16 6.65 -8.91
N VAL A 218 10.77 5.84 -8.05
CA VAL A 218 11.10 4.45 -8.37
C VAL A 218 9.88 3.60 -8.09
N ALA A 219 9.37 2.98 -9.16
CA ALA A 219 8.04 2.39 -9.30
C ALA A 219 6.88 3.41 -9.33
N VAL A 220 5.91 3.15 -10.21
CA VAL A 220 4.72 3.98 -10.48
C VAL A 220 3.42 3.18 -10.27
N GLY A 221 3.45 2.24 -9.33
CA GLY A 221 2.26 1.52 -8.87
C GLY A 221 1.25 2.42 -8.14
N ARG A 222 0.39 1.81 -7.32
CA ARG A 222 -0.71 2.54 -6.65
C ARG A 222 -0.25 3.75 -5.83
N ILE A 223 0.89 3.66 -5.16
CA ILE A 223 1.45 4.76 -4.36
C ILE A 223 2.18 5.77 -5.27
N GLY A 224 3.13 5.31 -6.09
CA GLY A 224 3.88 6.18 -7.01
C GLY A 224 2.98 7.05 -7.89
N GLU A 225 1.94 6.47 -8.51
CA GLU A 225 0.96 7.24 -9.30
C GLU A 225 0.26 8.33 -8.44
N ARG A 226 -0.13 8.01 -7.19
CA ARG A 226 -0.81 8.95 -6.28
C ARG A 226 0.11 10.05 -5.76
N VAL A 227 1.41 9.76 -5.61
CA VAL A 227 2.43 10.75 -5.29
C VAL A 227 2.53 11.76 -6.44
N LEU A 228 2.70 11.30 -7.68
CA LEU A 228 2.81 12.20 -8.84
C LEU A 228 1.55 13.05 -9.02
N ARG A 229 0.35 12.47 -8.84
CA ARG A 229 -0.93 13.21 -8.87
C ARG A 229 -1.00 14.34 -7.86
N ARG A 230 -0.44 14.16 -6.66
CA ARG A 230 -0.38 15.20 -5.60
C ARG A 230 0.65 16.27 -5.92
N LEU A 231 1.80 15.86 -6.46
CA LEU A 231 2.88 16.77 -6.86
C LEU A 231 2.53 17.65 -8.05
N LYS A 232 1.54 17.27 -8.87
CA LYS A 232 1.11 18.02 -10.06
C LYS A 232 0.87 19.52 -9.80
N ALA A 233 0.27 19.87 -8.65
CA ALA A 233 -0.06 21.25 -8.32
C ALA A 233 1.07 22.05 -7.66
N PHE A 234 2.25 21.43 -7.46
CA PHE A 234 3.43 22.09 -6.90
C PHE A 234 4.32 22.72 -7.98
N ASP A 235 3.92 22.63 -9.25
CA ASP A 235 4.65 23.17 -10.40
C ASP A 235 6.14 22.76 -10.39
N CYS A 236 6.38 21.48 -10.08
CA CYS A 236 7.67 20.84 -10.27
C CYS A 236 8.10 21.01 -11.73
N LYS A 237 9.41 21.19 -11.96
CA LYS A 237 9.96 21.34 -13.31
C LYS A 237 9.66 20.11 -14.17
N GLU A 238 9.78 18.93 -13.58
CA GLU A 238 9.41 17.69 -14.23
C GLU A 238 9.09 16.60 -13.20
N LEU A 239 8.10 15.78 -13.51
CA LEU A 239 7.75 14.58 -12.75
C LEU A 239 8.20 13.36 -13.53
N LEU A 240 9.11 12.58 -12.96
CA LEU A 240 9.71 11.41 -13.60
C LEU A 240 9.27 10.12 -12.89
N TYR A 241 9.27 9.03 -13.65
CA TYR A 241 9.19 7.70 -13.04
C TYR A 241 10.05 6.67 -13.77
N TYR A 242 10.52 5.69 -13.00
CA TYR A 242 11.16 4.47 -13.49
C TYR A 242 10.36 3.27 -12.99
N ASP A 243 9.77 2.51 -13.91
CA ASP A 243 9.09 1.25 -13.61
C ASP A 243 9.13 0.35 -14.85
N TYR A 244 9.19 -0.96 -14.63
CA TYR A 244 9.01 -1.95 -15.70
C TYR A 244 7.53 -2.12 -16.08
N GLN A 245 6.59 -1.69 -15.23
CA GLN A 245 5.17 -1.57 -15.54
C GLN A 245 4.82 -0.09 -15.80
N PRO A 246 4.74 0.35 -17.06
CA PRO A 246 4.48 1.75 -17.37
C PRO A 246 3.04 2.16 -17.04
N LEU A 247 2.84 3.47 -16.85
CA LEU A 247 1.51 4.06 -16.93
C LEU A 247 1.01 4.02 -18.38
N SER A 248 -0.31 4.15 -18.57
CA SER A 248 -0.83 4.40 -19.92
C SER A 248 -0.50 5.83 -20.35
N ALA A 249 -0.39 6.07 -21.66
CA ALA A 249 -0.10 7.39 -22.21
C ALA A 249 -1.13 8.45 -21.76
N GLU A 250 -2.39 8.07 -21.59
CA GLU A 250 -3.44 8.96 -21.09
C GLU A 250 -3.17 9.40 -19.65
N LYS A 251 -2.74 8.48 -18.77
CA LYS A 251 -2.38 8.81 -17.39
C LYS A 251 -1.12 9.67 -17.32
N GLU A 252 -0.12 9.39 -18.15
CA GLU A 252 1.09 10.22 -18.23
C GLU A 252 0.76 11.65 -18.61
N ALA A 253 -0.07 11.85 -19.65
CA ALA A 253 -0.53 13.16 -20.08
C ALA A 253 -1.43 13.84 -19.04
N GLU A 254 -2.31 13.08 -18.37
CA GLU A 254 -3.17 13.58 -17.31
C GLU A 254 -2.36 14.11 -16.12
N ILE A 255 -1.33 13.38 -15.70
CA ILE A 255 -0.48 13.73 -14.56
C ILE A 255 0.55 14.80 -14.95
N GLY A 256 1.03 14.79 -16.19
CA GLY A 256 2.17 15.59 -16.63
C GLY A 256 3.51 14.97 -16.21
N CYS A 257 3.65 13.64 -16.32
CA CYS A 257 4.88 12.93 -15.97
C CYS A 257 5.50 12.21 -17.17
N ARG A 258 6.80 11.92 -17.09
CA ARG A 258 7.56 11.22 -18.13
C ARG A 258 8.24 9.97 -17.58
N ARG A 259 8.14 8.87 -18.34
CA ARG A 259 8.92 7.66 -18.07
C ARG A 259 10.39 7.84 -18.41
N VAL A 260 11.26 7.29 -17.57
CA VAL A 260 12.68 7.11 -17.86
C VAL A 260 12.99 5.62 -17.85
N GLU A 261 13.59 5.10 -18.91
CA GLU A 261 13.82 3.66 -19.10
C GLU A 261 15.03 3.13 -18.31
N ASN A 262 15.95 4.00 -17.91
CA ASN A 262 17.12 3.65 -17.13
C ASN A 262 17.08 4.34 -15.75
N LEU A 263 17.25 3.55 -14.69
CA LEU A 263 17.20 4.06 -13.32
C LEU A 263 18.30 5.08 -13.04
N GLU A 264 19.56 4.80 -13.39
CA GLU A 264 20.66 5.75 -13.15
C GLU A 264 20.47 7.07 -13.90
N GLU A 265 19.95 7.02 -15.12
CA GLU A 265 19.62 8.20 -15.91
C GLU A 265 18.54 9.06 -15.22
N MET A 266 17.51 8.43 -14.64
CA MET A 266 16.49 9.14 -13.87
C MET A 266 17.11 9.80 -12.64
N LEU A 267 17.93 9.06 -11.88
CA LEU A 267 18.55 9.57 -10.65
C LEU A 267 19.44 10.80 -10.91
N ALA A 268 20.18 10.81 -12.02
CA ALA A 268 21.02 11.94 -12.41
C ALA A 268 20.21 13.22 -12.76
N GLN A 269 18.93 13.07 -13.13
CA GLN A 269 18.03 14.18 -13.46
C GLN A 269 17.31 14.77 -12.24
N CYS A 270 17.12 13.98 -11.18
CA CYS A 270 16.24 14.32 -10.05
C CYS A 270 16.94 15.16 -8.98
N ASP A 271 16.22 16.14 -8.43
CA ASP A 271 16.58 16.82 -7.18
C ASP A 271 15.99 16.07 -5.98
N VAL A 272 14.84 15.41 -6.17
CA VAL A 272 14.19 14.56 -5.16
C VAL A 272 13.87 13.21 -5.76
N VAL A 273 14.22 12.14 -5.06
CA VAL A 273 13.87 10.76 -5.44
C VAL A 273 13.05 10.11 -4.32
N THR A 274 11.96 9.45 -4.70
CA THR A 274 11.11 8.66 -3.79
C THR A 274 11.05 7.21 -4.24
N ILE A 275 11.11 6.28 -3.29
CA ILE A 275 11.06 4.85 -3.54
C ILE A 275 9.67 4.34 -3.17
N ASN A 276 8.92 3.84 -4.15
CA ASN A 276 7.58 3.30 -3.99
C ASN A 276 7.47 1.86 -4.50
N ALA A 277 8.62 1.17 -4.59
CA ALA A 277 8.75 -0.20 -5.05
C ALA A 277 8.63 -1.20 -3.88
N PRO A 278 8.04 -2.39 -4.10
CA PRO A 278 8.09 -3.48 -3.12
C PRO A 278 9.52 -3.95 -2.85
N LEU A 279 9.76 -4.54 -1.67
CA LEU A 279 11.00 -5.24 -1.38
C LEU A 279 10.94 -6.67 -1.95
N HIS A 280 11.88 -7.00 -2.82
CA HIS A 280 12.11 -8.34 -3.35
C HIS A 280 13.59 -8.49 -3.73
N GLU A 281 13.99 -9.64 -4.27
CA GLU A 281 15.40 -9.96 -4.56
C GLU A 281 16.13 -8.84 -5.33
N LYS A 282 15.49 -8.25 -6.34
CA LYS A 282 16.11 -7.22 -7.20
C LYS A 282 16.08 -5.80 -6.62
N THR A 283 15.29 -5.55 -5.57
CA THR A 283 15.20 -4.23 -4.92
C THR A 283 15.89 -4.19 -3.55
N ARG A 284 16.17 -5.36 -2.96
CA ARG A 284 16.94 -5.47 -1.72
C ARG A 284 18.36 -4.93 -1.92
N GLY A 285 18.68 -3.86 -1.19
CA GLY A 285 20.00 -3.21 -1.29
C GLY A 285 20.23 -2.44 -2.59
N LEU A 286 19.18 -2.18 -3.38
CA LEU A 286 19.29 -1.46 -4.66
C LEU A 286 19.90 -0.06 -4.48
N PHE A 287 19.45 0.68 -3.47
CA PHE A 287 19.99 1.99 -3.11
C PHE A 287 21.23 1.85 -2.22
N ASN A 288 22.28 1.24 -2.78
CA ASN A 288 23.62 1.17 -2.19
C ASN A 288 24.43 2.44 -2.49
N LYS A 289 25.69 2.46 -2.03
CA LYS A 289 26.60 3.60 -2.21
C LYS A 289 26.79 3.95 -3.70
N GLU A 290 26.93 2.94 -4.54
CA GLU A 290 27.16 3.08 -5.98
C GLU A 290 25.96 3.75 -6.66
N LEU A 291 24.73 3.30 -6.37
CA LEU A 291 23.53 3.88 -6.96
C LEU A 291 23.21 5.27 -6.40
N ILE A 292 23.40 5.49 -5.09
CA ILE A 292 23.24 6.81 -4.47
C ILE A 292 24.22 7.81 -5.09
N SER A 293 25.43 7.38 -5.47
CA SER A 293 26.41 8.27 -6.13
C SER A 293 25.96 8.80 -7.50
N LYS A 294 24.89 8.23 -8.09
CA LYS A 294 24.28 8.68 -9.34
C LYS A 294 23.27 9.80 -9.14
N MET A 295 22.84 10.04 -7.90
CA MET A 295 21.97 11.16 -7.57
C MET A 295 22.74 12.48 -7.63
N LYS A 296 22.02 13.59 -7.82
CA LYS A 296 22.61 14.92 -7.70
C LYS A 296 23.17 15.13 -6.29
N LYS A 297 24.24 15.93 -6.22
CA LYS A 297 24.87 16.35 -4.97
C LYS A 297 24.08 17.45 -4.28
#